data_AF-A0A924AFY8-F1
#
_entry.id   AF-A0A924AFY8-F1
#
_cell.length_a   1.000
_cell.length_b   1.000
_cell.length_c   1.000
_cell.angle_alpha   90.00
_cell.angle_beta   90.00
_cell.angle_gamma   90.00
#
_symmetry.space_group_name_H-M   'P 1'
#
loop_
_entity.id
_entity.type
_entity.pdbx_description
1 polymer ?
#
loop_
_entity_poly.entity_id
_entity_poly.type
_entity_poly.pdbx_seq_one_letter_code
_entity_poly.pdbx_strand_id
1 'polypeptide(L)' 'MTGQRATPAAHLLMSPPDFFEVSYSINPWMDPARWAPDAQRLWQDAHDGWNALKAEYEALGAKVTVKPAAKGWPDLVFT' A
#
# COMPACT_ATOMS: atom_id res chain seq x y z
N MET A 1 -7.30 30.93 -29.89
CA MET A 1 -8.02 30.00 -29.00
C MET A 1 -6.99 29.03 -28.42
N THR A 2 -6.44 29.35 -27.26
CA THR A 2 -5.39 28.54 -26.64
C THR A 2 -6.06 27.38 -25.91
N GLY A 3 -5.95 26.17 -26.45
CA GLY A 3 -6.50 24.97 -25.82
C GLY A 3 -5.77 24.71 -24.50
N GLN A 4 -6.47 24.87 -23.38
CA GLN A 4 -5.97 24.54 -22.06
C GLN A 4 -5.77 23.02 -22.00
N ARG A 5 -4.51 22.56 -21.99
CA ARG A 5 -4.22 21.15 -21.73
C ARG A 5 -4.70 20.83 -20.31
N ALA A 6 -5.68 19.95 -20.20
CA ALA A 6 -6.04 19.36 -18.92
C ALA A 6 -4.83 18.61 -18.38
N THR A 7 -4.47 18.83 -17.12
CA THR A 7 -3.44 18.05 -16.45
C THR A 7 -3.90 16.59 -16.42
N PRO A 8 -3.10 15.62 -16.91
CA PRO A 8 -3.49 14.22 -16.84
C PRO A 8 -3.66 13.81 -15.38
N ALA A 9 -4.73 13.08 -15.07
CA ALA A 9 -4.90 12.45 -13.76
C ALA A 9 -3.73 11.49 -13.48
N ALA A 10 -3.19 11.53 -12.25
CA ALA A 10 -2.17 10.58 -11.83
C ALA A 10 -2.69 9.14 -11.97
N HIS A 11 -1.84 8.22 -12.43
CA HIS A 11 -2.15 6.79 -12.47
C HIS A 11 -1.18 6.05 -11.57
N LEU A 12 -1.70 5.51 -10.47
CA LEU A 12 -0.93 4.82 -9.43
C LEU A 12 -1.20 3.32 -9.44
N LEU A 13 -0.18 2.53 -9.13
CA LEU A 13 -0.30 1.11 -8.83
C LEU A 13 -0.30 0.95 -7.31
N MET A 14 -1.14 0.05 -6.78
CA MET A 14 -1.14 -0.35 -5.38
C MET A 14 -1.34 -1.86 -5.27
N SER A 15 -0.81 -2.49 -4.22
CA SER A 15 -1.12 -3.88 -3.85
C SER A 15 -1.69 -3.91 -2.43
N PRO A 16 -2.77 -4.66 -2.15
CA PRO A 16 -3.35 -4.71 -0.82
C PRO A 16 -2.46 -5.51 0.15
N PRO A 17 -2.58 -5.26 1.47
CA PRO A 17 -1.75 -5.89 2.49
C PRO A 17 -2.23 -7.27 2.95
N ASP A 18 -2.98 -8.01 2.12
CA ASP A 18 -3.57 -9.32 2.47
C ASP A 18 -2.56 -10.31 3.07
N PHE A 19 -1.31 -10.26 2.61
CA PHE A 19 -0.20 -11.11 3.06
C PHE A 19 0.96 -10.32 3.70
N PHE A 20 0.73 -9.09 4.15
CA PHE A 20 1.75 -8.26 4.76
C PHE A 20 2.18 -8.81 6.13
N GLU A 21 3.49 -8.91 6.34
CA GLU A 21 4.12 -9.30 7.60
C GLU A 21 5.56 -8.78 7.64
N VAL A 22 6.12 -8.65 8.84
CA VAL A 22 7.56 -8.41 9.03
C VAL A 22 8.18 -9.71 9.53
N SER A 23 8.41 -10.66 8.61
CA SER A 23 8.94 -11.99 8.92
C SER A 23 10.46 -12.13 8.69
N TYR A 24 11.08 -11.13 8.08
CA TYR A 24 12.53 -11.05 7.86
C TYR A 24 13.02 -9.60 7.99
N SER A 25 14.34 -9.39 7.96
CA SER A 25 14.94 -8.06 8.03
C SER A 25 15.95 -7.85 6.89
N ILE A 26 15.64 -6.88 6.03
CA ILE A 26 16.51 -6.43 4.93
C ILE A 26 16.87 -4.95 5.03
N ASN A 27 16.25 -4.23 5.97
CA ASN A 27 16.53 -2.83 6.25
C ASN A 27 16.41 -2.56 7.77
N PRO A 28 17.00 -1.46 8.30
CA PRO A 28 17.09 -1.21 9.73
C PRO A 28 15.76 -1.03 10.47
N TRP A 29 14.65 -0.82 9.75
CA TRP A 29 13.32 -0.63 10.34
C TRP A 29 12.59 -1.95 10.60
N MET A 30 13.03 -3.02 9.94
CA MET A 30 12.41 -4.35 10.06
C MET A 30 12.97 -5.08 11.29
N ASP A 31 12.11 -5.29 12.28
CA ASP A 31 12.39 -6.09 13.47
C ASP A 31 11.26 -7.11 13.70
N PRO A 32 11.43 -8.37 13.24
CA PRO A 32 10.43 -9.42 13.40
C PRO A 32 10.08 -9.72 14.87
N ALA A 33 11.03 -9.57 15.79
CA ALA A 33 10.81 -9.84 17.21
C ALA A 33 9.93 -8.77 17.86
N ARG A 34 10.05 -7.51 17.41
CA ARG A 34 9.17 -6.42 17.83
C ARG A 34 7.80 -6.45 17.14
N TRP A 35 7.72 -6.97 15.92
CA TRP A 35 6.46 -7.09 15.18
C TRP A 35 5.57 -8.20 15.73
N ALA A 36 6.14 -9.37 16.03
CA ALA A 36 5.39 -10.59 16.35
C ALA A 36 4.33 -10.45 17.47
N PRO A 37 4.58 -9.74 18.60
CA PRO A 37 3.59 -9.58 19.66
C PRO A 37 2.30 -8.87 19.23
N ASP A 38 2.39 -7.98 18.24
CA ASP A 38 1.30 -7.13 17.77
C ASP A 38 0.84 -7.47 16.35
N ALA A 39 1.31 -8.59 15.79
CA ALA A 39 1.13 -8.99 14.39
C ALA A 39 -0.30 -8.80 13.86
N GLN A 40 -1.29 -9.30 14.61
CA GLN A 40 -2.69 -9.22 14.21
C GLN A 40 -3.22 -7.78 14.18
N ARG A 41 -2.87 -6.98 15.19
CA ARG A 41 -3.26 -5.57 15.25
C ARG A 41 -2.60 -4.78 14.12
N LEU A 42 -1.30 -4.96 13.92
CA LEU A 42 -0.55 -4.29 12.85
C LEU A 42 -1.03 -4.68 11.45
N TRP A 43 -1.46 -5.93 11.26
CA TRP A 43 -2.09 -6.38 10.02
C TRP A 43 -3.42 -5.65 9.77
N GLN A 44 -4.25 -5.46 10.79
CA GLN A 44 -5.48 -4.68 10.68
C GLN A 44 -5.18 -3.20 10.41
N ASP A 45 -4.24 -2.60 11.14
CA ASP A 45 -3.81 -1.20 10.94
C ASP A 45 -3.31 -0.98 9.51
N ALA A 46 -2.60 -1.96 8.93
CA ALA A 46 -2.15 -1.92 7.54
C ALA A 46 -3.32 -1.93 6.54
N HIS A 47 -4.37 -2.72 6.78
CA HIS A 47 -5.58 -2.73 5.94
C HIS A 47 -6.33 -1.42 6.01
N ASP A 48 -6.52 -0.88 7.22
CA ASP A 48 -7.23 0.38 7.43
C ASP A 48 -6.45 1.54 6.79
N GLY A 49 -5.13 1.58 6.99
CA GLY A 49 -4.25 2.56 6.37
C GLY A 49 -4.23 2.47 4.84
N TRP A 50 -4.18 1.26 4.29
CA TRP A 50 -4.22 1.05 2.84
C TRP A 50 -5.54 1.51 2.22
N ASN A 51 -6.68 1.18 2.85
CA ASN A 51 -8.00 1.60 2.40
C ASN A 51 -8.14 3.12 2.43
N ALA A 52 -7.69 3.75 3.52
CA ALA A 52 -7.71 5.22 3.66
C ALA A 52 -6.84 5.90 2.59
N LEU A 53 -5.63 5.40 2.36
CA LEU A 53 -4.72 5.95 1.36
C LEU A 53 -5.26 5.83 -0.06
N LYS A 54 -5.79 4.65 -0.42
CA LYS A 54 -6.40 4.42 -1.73
C LYS A 54 -7.59 5.36 -1.95
N ALA A 55 -8.47 5.48 -0.95
CA ALA A 55 -9.63 6.36 -1.02
C ALA A 55 -9.22 7.83 -1.19
N GLU A 56 -8.18 8.29 -0.50
CA GLU A 56 -7.66 9.65 -0.62
C GLU A 56 -7.08 9.91 -2.02
N TYR A 57 -6.30 8.98 -2.57
CA TYR A 57 -5.80 9.10 -3.94
C TYR A 57 -6.93 9.20 -4.97
N GLU A 58 -7.95 8.37 -4.84
CA GLU A 58 -9.12 8.41 -5.73
C GLU A 58 -9.92 9.71 -5.57
N ALA A 59 -10.07 10.22 -4.33
CA ALA A 59 -10.73 11.50 -4.05
C ALA A 59 -9.97 12.70 -4.65
N LEU A 60 -8.64 12.65 -4.68
CA LEU A 60 -7.79 13.63 -5.34
C LEU A 60 -7.79 13.51 -6.87
N GLY A 61 -8.52 12.54 -7.44
CA GLY A 61 -8.69 12.35 -8.87
C GLY A 61 -7.66 11.42 -9.51
N ALA A 62 -6.86 10.69 -8.72
CA ALA A 62 -5.96 9.68 -9.27
C ALA A 62 -6.74 8.43 -9.69
N LYS A 63 -6.30 7.80 -10.77
CA LYS A 63 -6.68 6.43 -11.11
C LYS A 63 -5.78 5.47 -10.32
N VAL A 64 -6.36 4.62 -9.49
CA VAL A 64 -5.62 3.57 -8.79
C VAL A 64 -5.89 2.22 -9.47
N THR A 65 -4.83 1.55 -9.94
CA THR A 65 -4.90 0.16 -10.37
C THR A 65 -4.40 -0.72 -9.23
N VAL A 66 -5.21 -1.73 -8.87
CA VAL A 66 -4.87 -2.67 -7.81
C VAL A 66 -4.28 -3.94 -8.42
N LYS A 67 -3.04 -4.26 -8.07
CA LYS A 67 -2.43 -5.57 -8.31
C LYS A 67 -2.77 -6.49 -7.14
N PRO A 68 -3.22 -7.73 -7.38
CA PRO A 68 -3.46 -8.67 -6.29
C PRO A 68 -2.19 -8.94 -5.48
N ALA A 69 -2.35 -9.05 -4.16
CA ALA A 69 -1.32 -9.52 -3.26
C ALA A 69 -0.95 -10.98 -3.58
N ALA A 70 0.26 -11.39 -3.18
CA ALA A 70 0.73 -12.76 -3.40
C ALA A 70 1.30 -13.34 -2.10
N LYS A 71 0.84 -14.54 -1.74
CA LYS A 71 1.35 -15.26 -0.58
C LYS A 71 2.85 -15.52 -0.75
N GLY A 72 3.62 -15.30 0.31
CA GLY A 72 5.09 -15.39 0.29
C GLY A 72 5.80 -14.13 -0.20
N TRP A 73 5.06 -13.07 -0.56
CA TRP A 73 5.60 -11.77 -0.98
C TRP A 73 5.02 -10.64 -0.12
N PRO A 74 5.41 -10.54 1.16
CA PRO A 74 4.80 -9.60 2.10
C PRO A 74 5.07 -8.13 1.74
N ASP A 75 6.24 -7.85 1.16
CA ASP A 75 6.63 -6.49 0.76
C ASP A 75 6.00 -6.02 -0.56
N LEU A 76 5.18 -6.84 -1.22
CA LEU A 76 4.53 -6.47 -2.49
C LEU A 76 3.61 -5.24 -2.36
N VAL A 77 3.21 -4.89 -1.12
CA VAL A 77 2.45 -3.69 -0.78
C VAL A 77 3.16 -2.38 -1.13
N PHE A 78 4.49 -2.39 -1.28
CA PHE A 78 5.32 -1.22 -1.56
C PHE A 78 5.59 -1.05 -3.07
N THR A 79 4.53 -0.82 -3.86
CA THR A 79 4.58 -0.62 -5.33
C THR A 79 5.01 0.77 -5.77
#